data_AF-A0A3M7AQ55-F1
#
_entry.id   AF-A0A3M7AQ55-F1
#
_cell.length_a   1.000
_cell.length_b   1.000
_cell.length_c   1.000
_cell.angle_alpha   90.00
_cell.angle_beta   90.00
_cell.angle_gamma   90.00
#
_symmetry.space_group_name_H-M   'P 1'
#
loop_
_entity.id
_entity.type
_entity.pdbx_description
1 polymer ?
#
loop_
_entity_poly.entity_id
_entity_poly.type
_entity_poly.pdbx_seq_one_letter_code
_entity_poly.pdbx_strand_id
1 'polypeptide(L)'
;MLARSPLHLYSSSQAQLLESNWLNQGTRRLDEAHVVIGLLLFAALWFLAIGGLLQHLYFRKYHQRSFIGVAHAWSARLMITLAIINGGLGLALAGGHGAGTYAAYGVVTAIIWICWVGFTVMSMRRESQSPKGQ
;
A
#
# COMPACT_ATOMS: atom_id res chain seq x y z
N MET A 1 -16.00 -15.60 54.98
CA MET A 1 -16.65 -15.03 53.79
C MET A 1 -16.33 -13.54 53.73
N LEU A 2 -15.33 -13.12 52.97
CA LEU A 2 -15.02 -11.70 52.77
C LEU A 2 -15.80 -11.21 51.54
N ALA A 3 -16.77 -10.34 51.77
CA ALA A 3 -17.52 -9.68 50.71
C ALA A 3 -16.57 -8.76 49.92
N ARG A 4 -16.29 -9.11 48.65
CA ARG A 4 -15.55 -8.22 47.75
C ARG A 4 -16.36 -6.93 47.58
N SER A 5 -15.79 -5.80 47.97
CA SER A 5 -16.40 -4.49 47.89
C SER A 5 -16.72 -4.10 46.44
N PRO A 6 -17.90 -3.52 46.15
CA PRO A 6 -18.39 -3.21 44.80
C PRO A 6 -17.52 -2.20 44.01
N LEU A 7 -16.65 -1.45 44.69
CA LEU A 7 -15.74 -0.47 44.07
C LEU A 7 -14.68 -1.11 43.15
N HIS A 8 -14.25 -2.34 43.44
CA HIS A 8 -13.27 -3.04 42.60
C HIS A 8 -13.87 -3.53 41.27
N LEU A 9 -15.17 -3.82 41.24
CA LEU A 9 -15.88 -4.23 40.02
C LEU A 9 -16.09 -3.03 39.06
N TYR A 10 -16.26 -1.82 39.62
CA TYR A 10 -16.39 -0.59 38.84
C TYR A 10 -15.08 -0.15 38.17
N SER A 11 -13.94 -0.29 38.85
CA SER A 11 -12.65 0.06 38.23
C SER A 11 -12.27 -0.92 37.12
N SER A 12 -12.56 -2.22 37.28
CA SER A 12 -12.29 -3.23 36.25
C SER A 12 -13.19 -3.06 35.01
N SER A 13 -14.46 -2.67 35.18
CA SER A 13 -15.35 -2.44 34.04
C SER A 13 -14.99 -1.17 33.27
N GLN A 14 -14.65 -0.08 33.96
CA GLN A 14 -14.15 1.16 33.34
C GLN A 14 -12.85 0.91 32.56
N ALA A 15 -11.91 0.13 33.12
CA ALA A 15 -10.68 -0.24 32.43
C ALA A 15 -10.95 -1.04 31.15
N GLN A 16 -11.85 -2.03 31.19
CA GLN A 16 -12.25 -2.81 30.02
C GLN A 16 -12.96 -1.96 28.94
N LEU A 17 -13.81 -1.01 29.35
CA LEU A 17 -14.48 -0.09 28.44
C LEU A 17 -13.50 0.87 27.76
N LEU A 18 -12.51 1.38 28.49
CA LEU A 18 -11.46 2.20 27.91
C LEU A 18 -10.62 1.39 26.92
N GLU A 19 -10.16 0.19 27.30
CA GLU A 19 -9.38 -0.69 26.43
C GLU A 19 -10.13 -1.03 25.13
N SER A 20 -11.39 -1.47 25.24
CA SER A 20 -12.23 -1.73 24.06
C SER A 20 -12.48 -0.49 23.20
N ASN A 21 -12.71 0.68 23.80
CA ASN A 21 -12.87 1.94 23.05
C ASN A 21 -11.59 2.34 22.32
N TRP A 22 -10.42 2.17 22.93
CA TRP A 22 -9.13 2.45 22.30
C TRP A 22 -8.88 1.52 21.12
N LEU A 23 -9.12 0.22 21.28
CA LEU A 23 -9.00 -0.76 20.20
C LEU A 23 -9.98 -0.47 19.06
N ASN A 24 -11.25 -0.21 19.36
CA ASN A 24 -12.29 0.08 18.36
C ASN A 24 -11.98 1.34 17.55
N GLN A 25 -11.49 2.40 18.19
CA GLN A 25 -11.07 3.62 17.48
C GLN A 25 -9.88 3.37 16.57
N GLY A 26 -8.90 2.57 17.02
CA GLY A 26 -7.76 2.17 16.21
C GLY A 26 -8.18 1.41 14.96
N THR A 27 -8.97 0.35 15.12
CA THR A 27 -9.46 -0.48 14.01
C THR A 27 -10.26 0.34 13.01
N ARG A 28 -11.15 1.22 13.47
CA ARG A 28 -11.96 2.08 12.58
C ARG A 28 -11.10 2.99 11.70
N ARG A 29 -10.04 3.57 12.26
CA ARG A 29 -9.10 4.40 11.49
C ARG A 29 -8.35 3.58 10.44
N LEU A 30 -7.99 2.34 10.77
CA LEU A 30 -7.34 1.43 9.83
C LEU A 30 -8.28 1.01 8.70
N ASP A 31 -9.55 0.72 9.02
CA ASP A 31 -10.61 0.45 8.02
C ASP A 31 -10.78 1.61 7.05
N GLU A 32 -10.93 2.82 7.58
CA GLU A 32 -11.06 4.04 6.77
C GLU A 32 -9.82 4.26 5.89
N ALA A 33 -8.61 4.11 6.45
CA ALA A 33 -7.36 4.28 5.71
C ALA A 33 -7.23 3.25 4.57
N HIS A 34 -7.54 1.97 4.81
CA HIS A 34 -7.51 0.91 3.80
C HIS A 34 -8.40 1.24 2.60
N VAL A 35 -9.64 1.63 2.87
CA VAL A 35 -10.62 1.95 1.83
C VAL A 35 -10.21 3.19 1.05
N VAL A 36 -9.77 4.26 1.73
CA VAL A 36 -9.33 5.50 1.08
C VAL A 36 -8.09 5.26 0.20
N ILE A 37 -7.07 4.57 0.72
CA ILE A 37 -5.86 4.24 -0.05
C ILE A 37 -6.24 3.34 -1.25
N GLY A 38 -7.14 2.38 -1.05
CA GLY A 38 -7.63 1.52 -2.12
C GLY A 38 -8.32 2.27 -3.25
N LEU A 39 -9.17 3.23 -2.91
CA LEU A 39 -9.88 4.05 -3.89
C LEU A 39 -8.91 4.96 -4.66
N LEU A 40 -7.93 5.56 -3.97
CA LEU A 40 -6.89 6.36 -4.61
C LEU A 40 -6.02 5.52 -5.55
N LEU A 41 -5.63 4.31 -5.14
CA LEU A 41 -4.91 3.38 -6.00
C LEU A 41 -5.74 2.98 -7.23
N PHE A 42 -7.02 2.70 -7.04
CA PHE A 42 -7.94 2.38 -8.13
C PHE A 42 -8.08 3.53 -9.13
N ALA A 43 -8.25 4.75 -8.66
CA ALA A 43 -8.27 5.94 -9.52
C ALA A 43 -6.92 6.14 -10.21
N ALA A 44 -5.81 5.99 -9.49
CA ALA A 44 -4.46 6.12 -10.02
C ALA A 44 -4.16 5.12 -11.14
N LEU A 45 -4.71 3.90 -11.10
CA LEU A 45 -4.55 2.92 -12.19
C LEU A 45 -5.01 3.48 -13.55
N TRP A 46 -6.09 4.25 -13.57
CA TRP A 46 -6.57 4.90 -14.80
C TRP A 46 -5.60 5.98 -15.28
N PHE A 47 -5.08 6.81 -14.36
CA PHE A 47 -4.07 7.80 -14.69
C PHE A 47 -2.78 7.15 -15.22
N LEU A 48 -2.40 5.99 -14.70
CA LEU A 48 -1.27 5.22 -15.22
C LEU A 48 -1.57 4.67 -16.62
N ALA A 49 -2.72 4.05 -16.85
CA ALA A 49 -3.08 3.49 -18.15
C ALA A 49 -3.12 4.58 -19.24
N ILE A 50 -3.78 5.71 -18.96
CA ILE A 50 -3.85 6.86 -19.87
C ILE A 50 -2.47 7.48 -20.06
N GLY A 51 -1.73 7.72 -18.98
CA GLY A 51 -0.39 8.32 -19.03
C GLY A 51 0.61 7.46 -19.81
N GLY A 52 0.56 6.14 -19.66
CA GLY A 52 1.39 5.19 -20.40
C GLY A 52 1.07 5.21 -21.89
N LEU A 53 -0.22 5.22 -22.25
CA LEU A 53 -0.65 5.34 -23.63
C LEU A 53 -0.21 6.68 -24.26
N LEU A 54 -0.43 7.80 -23.56
CA LEU A 54 -0.03 9.12 -24.03
C LEU A 54 1.49 9.22 -24.22
N GLN A 55 2.28 8.68 -23.30
CA GLN A 55 3.73 8.64 -23.44
C GLN A 55 4.16 7.80 -24.64
N HIS A 56 3.54 6.65 -24.86
CA HIS A 56 3.87 5.78 -26.00
C HIS A 56 3.54 6.45 -27.34
N LEU A 57 2.39 7.13 -27.42
CA LEU A 57 1.99 7.90 -28.60
C LEU A 57 2.92 9.10 -28.83
N TYR A 58 3.32 9.79 -27.76
CA TYR A 58 4.26 10.91 -27.83
C TYR A 58 5.64 10.45 -28.31
N PHE A 59 6.16 9.35 -27.76
CA PHE A 59 7.44 8.79 -28.15
C PHE A 59 7.44 8.35 -29.61
N ARG A 60 6.34 7.77 -30.11
CA ARG A 60 6.20 7.41 -31.53
C ARG A 60 6.26 8.61 -32.47
N LYS A 61 5.79 9.79 -32.05
CA LYS A 61 5.72 10.99 -32.89
C LYS A 61 6.97 11.86 -32.80
N TYR A 62 7.54 11.99 -31.59
CA TYR A 62 8.61 12.94 -31.31
C TYR A 62 9.94 12.27 -30.98
N HIS A 63 9.97 10.94 -30.77
CA HIS A 63 11.16 10.17 -30.36
C HIS A 63 11.87 10.70 -29.10
N GLN A 64 11.20 11.55 -28.32
CA GLN A 64 11.75 12.18 -27.13
C GLN A 64 10.99 11.78 -25.87
N ARG A 65 11.69 11.80 -24.74
CA ARG A 65 11.10 11.60 -23.42
C ARG A 65 10.27 12.83 -23.04
N SER A 66 8.94 12.67 -23.05
CA SER A 66 8.04 13.65 -22.45
C SER A 66 8.11 13.61 -20.91
N PHE A 67 7.85 14.76 -20.29
CA PHE A 67 7.66 14.92 -18.85
C PHE A 67 6.60 13.94 -18.28
N ILE A 68 5.56 13.63 -19.07
CA ILE A 68 4.51 12.67 -18.71
C ILE A 68 5.10 11.28 -18.50
N GLY A 69 6.07 10.85 -19.31
CA GLY A 69 6.73 9.56 -19.14
C GLY A 69 7.55 9.44 -17.87
N VAL A 70 8.22 10.53 -17.47
CA VAL A 70 8.96 10.57 -16.20
C VAL A 70 7.97 10.51 -15.02
N ALA A 71 6.91 11.32 -15.06
CA ALA A 71 5.86 11.28 -14.03
C ALA A 71 5.19 9.92 -13.94
N HIS A 72 4.87 9.28 -15.07
CA HIS A 72 4.30 7.94 -15.15
C HIS A 72 5.22 6.87 -14.56
N ALA A 73 6.52 6.92 -14.87
CA ALA A 73 7.48 5.96 -14.34
C ALA A 73 7.63 6.06 -12.81
N TRP A 74 7.64 7.30 -12.27
CA TRP A 74 7.72 7.51 -10.83
C TRP A 74 6.42 7.15 -10.11
N SER A 75 5.25 7.49 -10.66
CA SER A 75 3.96 7.13 -10.06
C SER A 75 3.79 5.62 -9.99
N ALA A 76 4.16 4.88 -11.03
CA ALA A 76 4.15 3.42 -11.04
C ALA A 76 5.02 2.79 -9.93
N ARG A 77 6.19 3.37 -9.64
CA ARG A 77 7.09 2.89 -8.57
C ARG A 77 6.48 3.04 -7.19
N LEU A 78 5.81 4.16 -6.92
CA LEU A 78 5.16 4.42 -5.64
C LEU A 78 3.91 3.54 -5.45
N MET A 79 3.13 3.34 -6.51
CA MET A 79 1.88 2.58 -6.45
C MET A 79 2.06 1.13 -6.03
N ILE A 80 3.12 0.44 -6.46
CA ILE A 80 3.34 -0.96 -6.09
C ILE A 80 3.56 -1.11 -4.59
N THR A 81 4.32 -0.21 -3.98
CA THR A 81 4.55 -0.24 -2.52
C THR A 81 3.25 0.06 -1.77
N LEU A 82 2.50 1.08 -2.20
CA LEU A 82 1.20 1.42 -1.61
C LEU A 82 0.19 0.28 -1.76
N ALA A 83 0.17 -0.42 -2.89
CA ALA A 83 -0.71 -1.55 -3.14
C ALA A 83 -0.41 -2.74 -2.22
N ILE A 84 0.87 -3.04 -1.95
CA ILE A 84 1.26 -4.09 -1.01
C ILE A 84 0.85 -3.73 0.42
N ILE A 85 1.11 -2.49 0.86
CA ILE A 85 0.70 -2.04 2.20
C ILE A 85 -0.82 -2.12 2.33
N ASN A 86 -1.54 -1.65 1.31
CA ASN A 86 -2.99 -1.62 1.31
C ASN A 86 -3.62 -3.03 1.29
N GLY A 87 -3.08 -3.94 0.48
CA GLY A 87 -3.54 -5.32 0.44
C GLY A 87 -3.29 -6.06 1.76
N GLY A 88 -2.15 -5.80 2.41
CA GLY A 88 -1.82 -6.36 3.73
C GLY A 88 -2.75 -5.83 4.81
N LEU A 89 -3.07 -4.54 4.77
CA LEU A 89 -4.04 -3.92 5.67
C LEU A 89 -5.44 -4.54 5.47
N GLY A 90 -5.89 -4.70 4.22
CA GLY A 90 -7.17 -5.37 3.92
C GLY A 90 -7.23 -6.81 4.41
N LEU A 91 -6.13 -7.57 4.28
CA LEU A 91 -6.06 -8.94 4.80
C LEU A 91 -6.09 -8.98 6.34
N ALA A 92 -5.42 -8.03 7.00
CA ALA A 92 -5.45 -7.90 8.46
C ALA A 92 -6.86 -7.56 8.96
N LEU A 93 -7.55 -6.63 8.30
CA LEU A 93 -8.89 -6.18 8.66
C LEU A 93 -9.98 -7.20 8.35
N ALA A 94 -9.84 -7.98 7.28
CA ALA A 94 -10.79 -9.04 6.94
C ALA A 94 -10.91 -10.10 8.05
N GLY A 95 -9.86 -10.28 8.87
CA GLY A 95 -9.87 -11.19 10.01
C GLY A 95 -10.14 -12.65 9.64
N GLY A 96 -10.16 -13.55 10.62
CA GLY A 96 -10.58 -14.96 10.40
C GLY A 96 -9.65 -15.82 9.53
N HIS A 97 -8.49 -15.30 9.11
CA HIS A 97 -7.51 -16.05 8.32
C HIS A 97 -6.49 -16.76 9.23
N GLY A 98 -6.06 -17.95 8.83
CA GLY A 98 -4.99 -18.66 9.52
C GLY A 98 -3.62 -18.04 9.25
N ALA A 99 -2.63 -18.37 10.11
CA ALA A 99 -1.24 -17.91 9.95
C ALA A 99 -0.66 -18.20 8.55
N GLY A 100 -1.08 -19.31 7.91
CA GLY A 100 -0.68 -19.67 6.56
C GLY A 100 -1.07 -18.64 5.50
N THR A 101 -2.22 -17.97 5.64
CA THR A 101 -2.66 -16.94 4.67
C THR A 101 -1.80 -15.68 4.78
N TYR A 102 -1.50 -15.24 5.99
CA TYR A 102 -0.59 -14.10 6.21
C TYR A 102 0.82 -14.40 5.71
N ALA A 103 1.32 -15.62 5.95
CA ALA A 103 2.61 -16.06 5.45
C ALA A 103 2.63 -16.11 3.91
N ALA A 104 1.59 -16.67 3.28
CA ALA A 104 1.48 -16.71 1.82
C ALA A 104 1.46 -15.30 1.22
N TYR A 105 0.67 -14.39 1.80
CA TYR A 105 0.64 -12.99 1.38
C TYR A 105 2.02 -12.32 1.51
N GLY A 106 2.69 -12.50 2.65
CA GLY A 106 4.03 -11.96 2.89
C GLY A 106 5.07 -12.47 1.89
N VAL A 107 5.09 -13.78 1.61
CA VAL A 107 6.01 -14.39 0.65
C VAL A 107 5.75 -13.87 -0.77
N VAL A 108 4.49 -13.89 -1.22
CA VAL A 108 4.12 -13.45 -2.57
C VAL A 108 4.46 -11.98 -2.78
N THR A 109 4.09 -11.12 -1.83
CA THR A 109 4.37 -9.67 -1.93
C THR A 109 5.86 -9.35 -1.83
N ALA A 110 6.63 -10.06 -1.01
CA ALA A 110 8.07 -9.90 -0.95
C ALA A 110 8.74 -10.25 -2.29
N ILE A 111 8.34 -11.37 -2.93
CA ILE A 111 8.87 -11.76 -4.24
C ILE A 111 8.54 -10.70 -5.30
N ILE A 112 7.28 -10.27 -5.37
CA ILE A 112 6.85 -9.24 -6.33
C ILE A 112 7.63 -7.95 -6.12
N TRP A 113 7.81 -7.52 -4.87
CA TRP A 113 8.51 -6.29 -4.54
C TRP A 113 10.00 -6.37 -4.90
N ILE A 114 10.67 -7.48 -4.60
CA ILE A 114 12.09 -7.70 -4.98
C ILE A 114 12.26 -7.66 -6.49
N CYS A 115 11.40 -8.36 -7.24
CA CYS A 115 11.41 -8.33 -8.70
C CYS A 115 11.22 -6.91 -9.24
N TRP A 116 10.27 -6.16 -8.68
CA TRP A 116 10.00 -4.78 -9.06
C TRP A 116 11.17 -3.83 -8.77
N VAL A 117 11.79 -3.94 -7.59
CA VAL A 117 12.97 -3.15 -7.23
C VAL A 117 14.14 -3.50 -8.15
N GLY A 118 14.36 -4.78 -8.43
CA GLY A 118 15.38 -5.22 -9.39
C GLY A 118 15.19 -4.62 -10.78
N PHE A 119 13.95 -4.65 -11.29
CA PHE A 119 13.60 -4.00 -12.56
C PHE A 119 13.84 -2.49 -12.52
N THR A 120 13.44 -1.83 -11.43
CA THR A 120 13.62 -0.38 -11.25
C THR A 120 15.10 0.00 -11.22
N VAL A 121 15.93 -0.73 -10.48
CA VAL A 121 17.38 -0.50 -10.42
C VAL A 121 18.02 -0.72 -11.79
N MET A 122 17.63 -1.78 -12.51
CA MET A 122 18.11 -2.01 -13.87
C MET A 122 17.69 -0.90 -14.84
N SER A 123 16.44 -0.43 -14.76
CA SER A 123 15.94 0.69 -15.57
C SER A 123 16.74 1.97 -15.29
N MET A 124 16.98 2.31 -14.02
CA MET A 124 17.76 3.50 -13.64
C MET A 124 19.22 3.39 -14.10
N ARG A 125 19.83 2.20 -13.98
CA ARG A 125 21.20 1.96 -14.47
C ARG A 125 21.31 2.14 -15.99
N ARG A 126 20.36 1.60 -16.76
CA ARG A 126 20.32 1.79 -18.23
C ARG A 126 20.23 3.26 -18.62
N GLU A 127 19.42 4.04 -17.89
CA GLU A 127 19.29 5.48 -18.13
C GLU A 127 20.55 6.27 -17.81
N SER A 128 21.32 5.87 -16.79
CA SER A 128 22.61 6.50 -16.46
C SER A 128 23.72 6.18 -17.48
N GLN A 129 23.57 5.08 -18.22
CA GLN A 129 24.54 4.63 -19.22
C GLN A 129 24.24 5.15 -20.63
N SER A 130 23.05 5.69 -20.89
CA SER A 130 22.79 6.44 -22.13
C SER A 130 23.59 7.74 -22.10
N PRO A 131 24.60 7.91 -22.98
CA PRO A 131 25.34 9.17 -23.06
C PRO A 131 24.35 10.29 -23.37
N LYS A 132 24.43 11.41 -22.63
CA LYS A 132 23.80 12.65 -23.06
C LYS A 132 24.47 13.08 -24.36
N GLY A 133 23.92 12.68 -25.50
CA GLY A 133 24.53 12.90 -26.80
C GLY A 133 23.62 12.53 -27.96
N GLN A 134 22.58 13.34 -28.18
CA GLN A 134 22.09 13.86 -29.47
C GLN A 134 20.79 14.62 -29.25
#